data_AF-A0A812VBZ5-F1
#
_entry.id   AF-A0A812VBZ5-F1
#
_cell.length_a   1.000
_cell.length_b   1.000
_cell.length_c   1.000
_cell.angle_alpha   90.00
_cell.angle_beta   90.00
_cell.angle_gamma   90.00
#
_symmetry.space_group_name_H-M   'P 1'
#
loop_
_entity.id
_entity.type
_entity.pdbx_description
1 polymer ?
#
loop_
_entity_poly.entity_id
_entity_poly.type
_entity_poly.pdbx_seq_one_letter_code
_entity_poly.pdbx_strand_id
1 'polypeptide(L)'
;MAAEVVNLERSVVITGDHDDFEATAKGLHTISAHGGVMDLRFARVEYCGQRNFMGKYCLHFHHAGQCPDCTFKGNAVYQSAQIGITIHGTHRSLVEGNVMWDTSSAGVYVEDGNEMFNTISNNVIICSQHQKCSTPWDVQLNNAAGIYMIGMTNNLIENRVVGFENCRSSREHQ
;
A
#
# COMPACT_ATOMS: atom_id res chain seq x y z
N MET A 1 6.12 26.76 -14.19
CA MET A 1 5.45 25.68 -13.44
C MET A 1 6.10 24.38 -13.87
N ALA A 2 6.61 23.56 -12.95
CA ALA A 2 7.06 22.21 -13.24
C ALA A 2 5.96 21.25 -12.78
N ALA A 3 5.61 20.26 -13.61
CA ALA A 3 4.67 19.21 -13.26
C ALA A 3 5.46 17.92 -13.03
N GLU A 4 5.16 17.21 -11.94
CA GLU A 4 5.65 15.86 -11.73
C GLU A 4 4.82 14.91 -12.62
N VAL A 5 5.51 14.12 -13.44
CA VAL A 5 4.89 13.10 -14.29
C VAL A 5 5.20 11.74 -13.68
N VAL A 6 4.15 10.99 -13.41
CA VAL A 6 4.26 9.67 -12.80
C VAL A 6 3.95 8.61 -13.84
N ASN A 7 4.92 7.74 -14.11
CA ASN A 7 4.72 6.62 -15.04
C ASN A 7 4.11 5.42 -14.30
N LEU A 8 2.98 4.94 -14.78
CA LEU A 8 2.31 3.73 -14.28
C LEU A 8 2.70 2.47 -15.08
N GLU A 9 3.20 2.62 -16.30
CA GLU A 9 3.56 1.48 -17.15
C GLU A 9 4.77 0.73 -16.62
N ARG A 10 4.71 -0.59 -16.67
CA ARG A 10 5.79 -1.51 -16.34
C ARG A 10 5.78 -2.66 -17.33
N SER A 11 6.94 -3.24 -17.61
CA SER A 11 7.07 -4.37 -18.54
C SER A 11 6.45 -5.67 -18.01
N VAL A 12 6.35 -5.80 -16.69
CA VAL A 12 5.70 -6.93 -16.01
C VAL A 12 4.39 -6.45 -15.40
N VAL A 13 3.30 -7.17 -15.68
CA VAL A 13 1.98 -6.91 -15.12
C VAL A 13 1.51 -8.14 -14.34
N ILE A 14 1.12 -7.93 -13.09
CA ILE A 14 0.46 -8.90 -12.22
C ILE A 14 -1.00 -8.45 -12.11
N THR A 15 -1.91 -9.21 -12.69
CA THR A 15 -3.30 -8.80 -12.89
C THR A 15 -4.27 -9.87 -12.41
N GLY A 16 -5.40 -9.43 -11.89
CA GLY A 16 -6.46 -10.27 -11.36
C GLY A 16 -7.52 -10.54 -12.41
N ASP A 17 -8.51 -11.35 -12.05
CA ASP A 17 -9.74 -11.42 -12.84
C ASP A 17 -10.41 -10.04 -12.83
N HIS A 18 -10.77 -9.54 -14.01
CA HIS A 18 -11.32 -8.21 -14.23
C HIS A 18 -12.75 -8.24 -14.79
N ASP A 19 -13.30 -9.42 -15.09
CA ASP A 19 -14.62 -9.56 -15.71
C ASP A 19 -15.74 -9.00 -14.81
N ASP A 20 -15.60 -9.15 -13.48
CA ASP A 20 -16.58 -8.69 -12.50
C ASP A 20 -16.02 -7.75 -11.43
N PHE A 21 -14.77 -7.28 -11.57
CA PHE A 21 -14.05 -6.55 -10.53
C PHE A 21 -14.79 -5.31 -10.02
N GLU A 22 -15.41 -4.54 -10.91
CA GLU A 22 -16.20 -3.35 -10.53
C GLU A 22 -17.46 -3.72 -9.74
N ALA A 23 -18.07 -4.86 -10.04
CA ALA A 23 -19.28 -5.33 -9.36
C ALA A 23 -18.97 -5.98 -8.01
N THR A 24 -17.87 -6.75 -7.93
CA THR A 24 -17.52 -7.53 -6.74
C THR A 24 -16.57 -6.80 -5.80
N ALA A 25 -15.79 -5.85 -6.31
CA ALA A 25 -14.65 -5.24 -5.64
C ALA A 25 -13.68 -6.30 -5.07
N LYS A 26 -13.48 -7.41 -5.81
CA LYS A 26 -12.63 -8.52 -5.43
C LYS A 26 -11.68 -8.87 -6.55
N GLY A 27 -10.41 -8.60 -6.33
CA GLY A 27 -9.34 -8.94 -7.24
C GLY A 27 -8.34 -9.94 -6.64
N LEU A 28 -7.17 -10.00 -7.28
CA LEU A 28 -6.02 -10.73 -6.76
C LEU A 28 -5.59 -10.15 -5.41
N HIS A 29 -4.96 -10.96 -4.57
CA HIS A 29 -4.18 -10.46 -3.44
C HIS A 29 -2.87 -11.22 -3.39
N THR A 30 -1.81 -10.57 -2.91
CA THR A 30 -0.53 -11.22 -2.66
C THR A 30 -0.23 -11.18 -1.17
N ILE A 31 0.54 -12.16 -0.70
CA ILE A 31 0.95 -12.22 0.70
C ILE A 31 2.26 -13.01 0.84
N SER A 32 3.22 -12.41 1.54
CA SER A 32 4.40 -13.11 2.06
C SER A 32 4.18 -13.35 3.54
N ALA A 33 3.86 -14.59 3.92
CA ALA A 33 3.41 -14.90 5.27
C ALA A 33 4.48 -15.63 6.10
N HIS A 34 4.54 -15.33 7.40
CA HIS A 34 5.20 -16.15 8.43
C HIS A 34 6.67 -16.49 8.12
N GLY A 35 7.50 -15.45 8.01
CA GLY A 35 8.93 -15.58 7.68
C GLY A 35 9.22 -15.74 6.19
N GLY A 36 8.21 -15.70 5.32
CA GLY A 36 8.41 -15.63 3.88
C GLY A 36 9.08 -14.32 3.46
N VAL A 37 9.90 -14.40 2.41
CA VAL A 37 10.52 -13.23 1.77
C VAL A 37 9.83 -12.97 0.44
N MET A 38 9.46 -11.71 0.19
CA MET A 38 8.98 -11.25 -1.10
C MET A 38 9.81 -10.05 -1.54
N ASP A 39 10.43 -10.19 -2.72
CA ASP A 39 11.13 -9.11 -3.41
C ASP A 39 10.45 -8.91 -4.77
N LEU A 40 9.63 -7.86 -4.87
CA LEU A 40 8.94 -7.48 -6.09
C LEU A 40 9.42 -6.09 -6.53
N ARG A 41 9.95 -6.01 -7.75
CA ARG A 41 10.47 -4.76 -8.31
C ARG A 41 9.95 -4.48 -9.70
N PHE A 42 9.70 -3.20 -9.97
CA PHE A 42 9.36 -2.66 -11.29
C PHE A 42 8.20 -3.38 -12.00
N ALA A 43 7.21 -3.87 -11.24
CA ALA A 43 6.01 -4.51 -11.76
C ALA A 43 4.77 -3.63 -11.57
N ARG A 44 3.80 -3.76 -12.47
CA ARG A 44 2.47 -3.15 -12.30
C ARG A 44 1.52 -4.20 -11.71
N VAL A 45 0.78 -3.83 -10.68
CA VAL A 45 -0.23 -4.66 -10.02
C VAL A 45 -1.58 -3.98 -10.20
N GLU A 46 -2.55 -4.68 -10.76
CA GLU A 46 -3.89 -4.14 -11.06
C GLU A 46 -4.99 -5.17 -10.80
N TYR A 47 -6.24 -4.71 -10.69
CA TYR A 47 -7.40 -5.54 -10.30
C TYR A 47 -7.07 -6.37 -9.05
N CYS A 48 -6.64 -5.66 -8.01
CA CYS A 48 -6.10 -6.25 -6.79
C CYS A 48 -6.81 -5.74 -5.53
N GLY A 49 -6.65 -6.46 -4.43
CA GLY A 49 -7.33 -6.23 -3.18
C GLY A 49 -8.75 -6.81 -3.17
N GLN A 50 -9.28 -7.06 -1.98
CA GLN A 50 -10.66 -7.51 -1.81
C GLN A 50 -11.36 -6.65 -0.77
N ARG A 51 -12.38 -5.91 -1.22
CA ARG A 51 -13.09 -4.94 -0.39
C ARG A 51 -13.79 -5.62 0.78
N ASN A 52 -13.63 -5.07 1.99
CA ASN A 52 -14.16 -5.59 3.25
C ASN A 52 -13.54 -6.92 3.72
N PHE A 53 -12.41 -7.37 3.14
CA PHE A 53 -11.67 -8.55 3.61
C PHE A 53 -10.29 -8.13 4.11
N MET A 54 -10.10 -8.14 5.44
CA MET A 54 -8.80 -7.83 6.05
C MET A 54 -7.73 -8.84 5.59
N GLY A 55 -6.50 -8.33 5.42
CA GLY A 55 -5.35 -9.11 4.94
C GLY A 55 -5.35 -9.43 3.43
N LYS A 56 -6.41 -9.09 2.70
CA LYS A 56 -6.53 -9.29 1.25
C LYS A 56 -6.13 -8.02 0.49
N TYR A 57 -4.84 -7.71 0.55
CA TYR A 57 -4.23 -6.49 0.01
C TYR A 57 -3.44 -6.77 -1.28
N CYS A 58 -3.10 -5.71 -2.02
CA CYS A 58 -2.40 -5.88 -3.29
C CYS A 58 -0.98 -6.41 -3.09
N LEU A 59 -0.18 -5.74 -2.26
CA LEU A 59 1.17 -6.12 -1.88
C LEU A 59 1.28 -6.20 -0.37
N HIS A 60 1.65 -7.36 0.19
CA HIS A 60 1.52 -7.60 1.62
C HIS A 60 2.70 -8.39 2.19
N PHE A 61 3.49 -7.75 3.05
CA PHE A 61 4.38 -8.45 3.98
C PHE A 61 3.61 -8.74 5.27
N HIS A 62 3.45 -10.02 5.62
CA HIS A 62 2.63 -10.46 6.75
C HIS A 62 3.46 -11.31 7.72
N HIS A 63 3.81 -10.74 8.86
CA HIS A 63 4.59 -11.39 9.92
C HIS A 63 5.89 -12.04 9.39
N ALA A 64 6.67 -11.30 8.61
CA ALA A 64 7.98 -11.77 8.15
C ALA A 64 9.06 -11.69 9.25
N GLY A 65 8.81 -10.93 10.34
CA GLY A 65 9.83 -10.68 11.36
C GLY A 65 10.94 -9.78 10.81
N GLN A 66 12.21 -10.13 11.07
CA GLN A 66 13.34 -9.38 10.50
C GLN A 66 13.52 -9.77 9.03
N CYS A 67 13.22 -8.85 8.11
CA CYS A 67 13.27 -9.14 6.69
C CYS A 67 13.97 -8.02 5.89
N PRO A 68 15.31 -7.93 5.96
CA PRO A 68 16.08 -6.97 5.16
C PRO A 68 16.00 -7.24 3.65
N ASP A 69 15.65 -8.46 3.26
CA ASP A 69 15.48 -8.86 1.86
C ASP A 69 14.05 -8.60 1.34
N CYS A 70 13.08 -8.32 2.23
CA CYS A 70 11.72 -7.98 1.83
C CYS A 70 11.71 -6.60 1.16
N THR A 71 11.38 -6.58 -0.13
CA THR A 71 11.50 -5.38 -0.96
C THR A 71 10.29 -5.20 -1.87
N PHE A 72 9.69 -4.02 -1.82
CA PHE A 72 8.80 -3.50 -2.83
C PHE A 72 9.42 -2.25 -3.44
N LYS A 73 9.96 -2.35 -4.65
CA LYS A 73 10.71 -1.27 -5.27
C LYS A 73 10.23 -0.91 -6.68
N GLY A 74 9.88 0.36 -6.90
CA GLY A 74 9.57 0.85 -8.24
C GLY A 74 8.29 0.30 -8.85
N ASN A 75 7.44 -0.36 -8.06
CA ASN A 75 6.19 -0.95 -8.56
C ASN A 75 5.14 0.12 -8.83
N ALA A 76 4.10 -0.23 -9.59
CA ALA A 76 2.90 0.58 -9.74
C ALA A 76 1.68 -0.25 -9.28
N VAL A 77 0.97 0.20 -8.26
CA VAL A 77 -0.34 -0.34 -7.89
C VAL A 77 -1.41 0.54 -8.53
N TYR A 78 -2.21 -0.04 -9.41
CA TYR A 78 -3.25 0.66 -10.17
C TYR A 78 -4.63 0.17 -9.77
N GLN A 79 -5.47 1.09 -9.29
CA GLN A 79 -6.89 0.86 -8.97
C GLN A 79 -7.13 -0.39 -8.14
N SER A 80 -6.81 -0.30 -6.85
CA SER A 80 -7.06 -1.40 -5.92
C SER A 80 -8.44 -1.29 -5.28
N ALA A 81 -9.05 -2.44 -4.98
CA ALA A 81 -10.28 -2.53 -4.20
C ALA A 81 -10.04 -2.49 -2.68
N GLN A 82 -8.77 -2.55 -2.25
CA GLN A 82 -8.29 -2.52 -0.86
C GLN A 82 -6.91 -1.82 -0.78
N ILE A 83 -6.21 -1.93 0.34
CA ILE A 83 -4.89 -1.32 0.59
C ILE A 83 -3.87 -1.68 -0.52
N GLY A 84 -3.07 -0.69 -0.92
CA GLY A 84 -2.01 -0.84 -1.92
C GLY A 84 -0.83 -1.68 -1.43
N ILE A 85 -0.08 -1.17 -0.45
CA ILE A 85 1.09 -1.83 0.14
C ILE A 85 0.90 -1.93 1.65
N THR A 86 1.03 -3.14 2.20
CA THR A 86 0.93 -3.40 3.64
C THR A 86 2.22 -3.98 4.19
N ILE A 87 2.67 -3.41 5.31
CA ILE A 87 3.73 -3.92 6.16
C ILE A 87 3.09 -4.30 7.50
N HIS A 88 2.96 -5.60 7.75
CA HIS A 88 2.38 -6.14 8.98
C HIS A 88 3.35 -7.10 9.67
N GLY A 89 3.65 -6.88 10.95
CA GLY A 89 4.57 -7.71 11.73
C GLY A 89 5.96 -7.91 11.10
N THR A 90 6.40 -6.93 10.30
CA THR A 90 7.61 -7.00 9.47
C THR A 90 8.53 -5.83 9.77
N HIS A 91 9.83 -6.11 9.86
CA HIS A 91 10.85 -5.14 10.26
C HIS A 91 11.99 -5.11 9.24
N ARG A 92 12.64 -3.95 9.10
CA ARG A 92 13.79 -3.71 8.20
C ARG A 92 13.51 -3.93 6.71
N SER A 93 12.25 -3.93 6.29
CA SER A 93 11.88 -4.04 4.87
C SER A 93 12.07 -2.71 4.12
N LEU A 94 12.09 -2.80 2.79
CA LEU A 94 12.21 -1.65 1.89
C LEU A 94 10.94 -1.48 1.04
N VAL A 95 10.29 -0.32 1.14
CA VAL A 95 9.19 0.13 0.28
C VAL A 95 9.61 1.43 -0.39
N GLU A 96 10.18 1.33 -1.58
CA GLU A 96 10.87 2.45 -2.24
C GLU A 96 10.36 2.74 -3.66
N GLY A 97 10.09 4.01 -3.97
CA GLY A 97 9.86 4.45 -5.35
C GLY A 97 8.61 3.87 -6.01
N ASN A 98 7.67 3.35 -5.22
CA ASN A 98 6.44 2.78 -5.74
C ASN A 98 5.43 3.89 -6.05
N VAL A 99 4.56 3.63 -7.01
CA VAL A 99 3.43 4.47 -7.34
C VAL A 99 2.15 3.76 -6.92
N MET A 100 1.27 4.44 -6.20
CA MET A 100 -0.07 3.96 -5.87
C MET A 100 -1.08 4.93 -6.47
N TRP A 101 -1.91 4.43 -7.38
CA TRP A 101 -2.90 5.21 -8.08
C TRP A 101 -4.31 4.70 -7.77
N ASP A 102 -5.15 5.56 -7.20
CA ASP A 102 -6.55 5.27 -6.85
C ASP A 102 -6.71 3.99 -6.00
N THR A 103 -5.92 3.87 -4.93
CA THR A 103 -6.08 2.75 -4.00
C THR A 103 -7.30 2.95 -3.11
N SER A 104 -8.23 1.98 -3.07
CA SER A 104 -9.35 2.00 -2.13
C SER A 104 -8.83 1.78 -0.70
N SER A 105 -8.84 2.82 0.14
CA SER A 105 -8.19 2.92 1.45
C SER A 105 -6.74 3.44 1.40
N ALA A 106 -5.85 2.89 2.22
CA ALA A 106 -4.48 3.38 2.32
C ALA A 106 -3.63 3.02 1.10
N GLY A 107 -2.76 3.94 0.68
CA GLY A 107 -1.72 3.63 -0.30
C GLY A 107 -0.65 2.73 0.33
N VAL A 108 -0.11 3.16 1.48
CA VAL A 108 0.79 2.39 2.33
C VAL A 108 0.19 2.25 3.73
N TYR A 109 0.15 1.03 4.27
CA TYR A 109 -0.35 0.70 5.60
C TYR A 109 0.70 -0.01 6.43
N VAL A 110 1.01 0.53 7.60
CA VAL A 110 1.84 -0.12 8.64
C VAL A 110 0.93 -0.40 9.83
N GLU A 111 0.66 -1.69 10.09
CA GLU A 111 -0.60 -2.14 10.67
C GLU A 111 -0.68 -2.03 12.20
N ASP A 112 0.24 -2.63 12.96
CA ASP A 112 0.08 -2.80 14.42
C ASP A 112 0.99 -1.89 15.27
N GLY A 113 1.96 -1.22 14.66
CA GLY A 113 2.92 -0.34 15.33
C GLY A 113 4.08 -1.05 16.01
N ASN A 114 4.16 -2.37 15.89
CA ASN A 114 5.34 -3.14 16.24
C ASN A 114 6.32 -3.27 15.07
N GLU A 115 5.95 -2.86 13.85
CA GLU A 115 6.80 -2.83 12.67
C GLU A 115 7.87 -1.74 12.82
N MET A 116 9.14 -2.12 12.67
CA MET A 116 10.27 -1.26 13.03
C MET A 116 11.34 -1.27 11.95
N PHE A 117 12.02 -0.14 11.84
CA PHE A 117 13.16 0.11 10.97
C PHE A 117 12.87 -0.15 9.49
N ASN A 118 11.59 -0.14 9.08
CA ASN A 118 11.24 -0.20 7.67
C ASN A 118 11.55 1.15 7.02
N THR A 119 11.99 1.10 5.77
CA THR A 119 12.25 2.29 4.96
C THR A 119 11.15 2.45 3.95
N ILE A 120 10.37 3.53 4.09
CA ILE A 120 9.30 3.91 3.19
C ILE A 120 9.75 5.21 2.52
N SER A 121 10.31 5.09 1.32
CA SER A 121 11.01 6.19 0.66
C SER A 121 10.55 6.46 -0.77
N ASN A 122 10.48 7.74 -1.15
CA ASN A 122 10.28 8.19 -2.54
C ASN A 122 9.03 7.63 -3.22
N ASN A 123 8.02 7.19 -2.46
CA ASN A 123 6.78 6.67 -3.01
C ASN A 123 5.84 7.83 -3.40
N VAL A 124 5.06 7.64 -4.47
CA VAL A 124 4.06 8.60 -4.93
C VAL A 124 2.68 7.99 -4.84
N ILE A 125 1.80 8.59 -4.04
CA ILE A 125 0.49 8.07 -3.71
C ILE A 125 -0.55 9.10 -4.14
N ILE A 126 -1.40 8.72 -5.08
CA ILE A 126 -2.33 9.64 -5.75
C ILE A 126 -3.74 9.08 -5.64
N CYS A 127 -4.63 9.93 -5.15
CA CYS A 127 -6.06 9.76 -5.25
C CYS A 127 -6.62 10.79 -6.24
N SER A 128 -7.16 10.34 -7.37
CA SER A 128 -7.75 11.22 -8.38
C SER A 128 -9.10 11.76 -7.95
N GLN A 129 -9.86 10.99 -7.16
CA GLN A 129 -11.18 11.35 -6.64
C GLN A 129 -11.35 10.75 -5.25
N HIS A 130 -11.60 11.59 -4.26
CA HIS A 130 -11.68 11.15 -2.85
C HIS A 130 -12.63 9.96 -2.64
N GLN A 131 -13.78 9.97 -3.31
CA GLN A 131 -14.79 8.90 -3.23
C GLN A 131 -14.31 7.53 -3.72
N LYS A 132 -13.28 7.48 -4.57
CA LYS A 132 -12.68 6.23 -5.07
C LYS A 132 -11.70 5.62 -4.07
N CYS A 133 -11.01 6.48 -3.32
CA CYS A 133 -9.97 6.05 -2.37
C CYS A 133 -10.50 5.93 -0.94
N SER A 134 -11.75 6.36 -0.70
CA SER A 134 -12.44 6.20 0.58
C SER A 134 -13.40 5.03 0.52
N THR A 135 -13.36 4.16 1.53
CA THR A 135 -14.30 3.04 1.65
C THR A 135 -15.06 3.11 2.98
N PRO A 136 -16.32 2.60 3.08
CA PRO A 136 -17.13 2.77 4.29
C PRO A 136 -16.53 2.16 5.58
N TRP A 137 -15.77 1.08 5.45
CA TRP A 137 -15.06 0.42 6.55
C TRP A 137 -13.82 1.23 6.98
N ASP A 138 -13.23 1.97 6.06
CA ASP A 138 -12.09 2.82 6.30
C ASP A 138 -12.44 4.13 7.03
N VAL A 139 -13.61 4.72 6.74
CA VAL A 139 -14.11 5.88 7.50
C VAL A 139 -14.32 5.56 8.99
N GLN A 140 -14.54 4.29 9.34
CA GLN A 140 -14.68 3.84 10.73
C GLN A 140 -13.33 3.61 11.42
N LEU A 141 -12.29 3.25 10.68
CA LEU A 141 -10.94 3.00 11.20
C LEU A 141 -9.99 4.20 11.04
N ASN A 142 -10.39 5.22 10.26
CA ASN A 142 -9.58 6.39 9.87
C ASN A 142 -8.31 6.05 9.06
N ASN A 143 -8.32 5.01 8.23
CA ASN A 143 -7.17 4.57 7.44
C ASN A 143 -7.15 5.15 6.01
N ALA A 144 -8.08 6.04 5.67
CA ALA A 144 -8.26 6.64 4.33
C ALA A 144 -7.21 7.72 4.09
N ALA A 145 -5.96 7.28 4.05
CA ALA A 145 -4.77 8.11 4.02
C ALA A 145 -3.78 7.61 2.97
N GLY A 146 -3.00 8.52 2.38
CA GLY A 146 -1.96 8.08 1.45
C GLY A 146 -0.96 7.13 2.13
N ILE A 147 -0.54 7.51 3.34
CA ILE A 147 0.26 6.66 4.24
C ILE A 147 -0.45 6.65 5.59
N TYR A 148 -0.80 5.45 6.05
CA TYR A 148 -1.25 5.21 7.41
C TYR A 148 -0.20 4.37 8.13
N MET A 149 0.18 4.78 9.33
CA MET A 149 1.14 4.07 10.14
C MET A 149 0.84 4.24 11.62
N ILE A 150 0.84 3.12 12.34
CA ILE A 150 0.96 3.06 13.78
C ILE A 150 2.45 2.85 14.12
N GLY A 151 2.94 3.47 15.20
CA GLY A 151 4.35 3.35 15.61
C GLY A 151 5.31 4.32 14.89
N MET A 152 6.37 4.73 15.59
CA MET A 152 7.24 5.85 15.14
C MET A 152 8.63 5.41 14.69
N THR A 153 8.96 4.12 14.76
CA THR A 153 10.32 3.61 14.52
C THR A 153 10.52 3.21 13.05
N ASN A 154 9.91 3.92 12.09
CA ASN A 154 10.09 3.68 10.66
C ASN A 154 10.61 4.95 9.97
N ASN A 155 11.33 4.78 8.86
CA ASN A 155 11.87 5.91 8.10
C ASN A 155 10.88 6.31 7.00
N LEU A 156 10.35 7.53 7.08
CA LEU A 156 9.53 8.13 6.02
C LEU A 156 10.35 9.21 5.31
N ILE A 157 10.76 8.95 4.07
CA ILE A 157 11.71 9.80 3.35
C ILE A 157 11.10 10.20 2.00
N GLU A 158 10.89 11.49 1.76
CA GLU A 158 10.53 12.03 0.42
C GLU A 158 9.29 11.41 -0.25
N ASN A 159 8.35 10.86 0.53
CA ASN A 159 7.08 10.37 -0.03
C ASN A 159 6.17 11.55 -0.42
N ARG A 160 5.38 11.37 -1.47
CA ARG A 160 4.43 12.37 -1.98
C ARG A 160 3.02 11.78 -1.94
N VAL A 161 2.10 12.51 -1.32
CA VAL A 161 0.69 12.13 -1.20
C VAL A 161 -0.17 13.25 -1.79
N VAL A 162 -1.07 12.90 -2.70
CA VAL A 162 -1.95 13.85 -3.39
C VAL A 162 -3.40 13.34 -3.39
N GLY A 163 -4.35 14.22 -3.07
CA GLY A 163 -5.79 13.94 -3.19
C GLY A 163 -6.42 13.11 -2.06
N PHE A 164 -5.68 12.82 -0.99
CA PHE A 164 -6.21 12.19 0.21
C PHE A 164 -6.65 13.24 1.23
N GLU A 165 -7.81 13.03 1.87
CA GLU A 165 -8.38 13.97 2.85
C GLU A 165 -7.83 13.78 4.28
N ASN A 166 -7.17 12.64 4.56
CA ASN A 166 -6.52 12.39 5.84
C ASN A 166 -5.06 11.99 5.64
N CYS A 167 -4.14 12.71 6.28
CA CYS A 167 -2.79 12.23 6.56
C CYS A 167 -2.62 12.34 8.08
N ARG A 168 -2.72 11.22 8.80
CA ARG A 168 -2.56 11.18 10.26
C ARG A 168 -1.50 10.16 10.65
N SER A 169 -0.46 10.61 11.35
CA SER A 169 0.31 9.75 12.25
C SER A 169 -0.32 9.90 13.65
N SER A 170 -1.03 8.88 14.13
CA SER A 170 -1.53 8.89 15.52
C SER A 170 -0.47 8.29 16.44
N ARG A 171 -0.13 9.05 17.49
CA ARG A 171 0.64 8.57 18.63
C ARG A 171 -0.37 8.14 19.69
N GLU A 172 -0.82 6.89 19.65
CA GLU A 172 -1.62 6.35 20.76
C GLU A 172 -0.67 5.66 21.75
N HIS A 173 -0.39 6.36 22.85
CA HIS A 173 0.04 5.70 24.07
C HIS A 173 -1.22 5.08 24.69
N GLN A 174 -1.20 3.75 24.86
CA GLN A 174 -1.97 3.11 25.93
C GLN A 174 -1.30 3.41 27.27
#